data_AF-A0A814P0I7-F1
#
_entry.id   AF-A0A814P0I7-F1
#
_cell.length_a   1.000
_cell.length_b   1.000
_cell.length_c   1.000
_cell.angle_alpha   90.00
_cell.angle_beta   90.00
_cell.angle_gamma   90.00
#
_symmetry.space_group_name_H-M   'P 1'
#
loop_
_entity.id
_entity.type
_entity.pdbx_description
1 polymer ?
#
loop_
_entity_poly.entity_id
_entity_poly.type
_entity_poly.pdbx_seq_one_letter_code
_entity_poly.pdbx_strand_id
1 'polypeptide(L)'
;MSLSRNNKNIIKQIETSTDSTCLHVACYYGHRDMIEILLDYDALRSIRNLRYNFTSYEETHADNIKELFRRRFRRVINLYKTYDNHTLVSKLIAEFIHYYLNEYLLNLSNATGNPEDRVTPEQIKTLEAYFKGVVEEKHFLTYFIKAYTLTNGFHKVLNKHLALYILDYFDESKIFLSTYRLVNCLAHIVTLLIYHSNLFQYEYRGLCYRGMRVTQYDLNQYKLNQHMATIEMRYTLNGNCTLQYSCLCQYSITQHATAIDIQTLSMTPDEKEILILPFTVFKVVAIKRNDLYNPTALISIEIELEECKDPNDNLNQLKNMKKTKQRSESTMIYSTPPSTTPNSRSPLPSITRTTSTSTPTLTTITVATTTSPTTSTTTSPVTTASIEYSFDSDQIA
;
A
#
# COMPACT_ATOMS: atom_id res chain seq x y z
N MET A 1 -41.16 10.04 -9.82
CA MET A 1 -40.54 11.24 -10.45
C MET A 1 -39.17 10.85 -10.99
N SER A 2 -39.05 10.60 -12.29
CA SER A 2 -37.77 10.33 -12.95
C SER A 2 -37.16 11.66 -13.42
N LEU A 3 -36.31 12.26 -12.59
CA LEU A 3 -35.47 13.36 -13.02
C LEU A 3 -34.51 12.83 -14.10
N SER A 4 -34.64 13.41 -15.30
CA SER A 4 -33.96 13.06 -16.55
C SER A 4 -32.42 13.04 -16.40
N ARG A 5 -31.77 12.10 -17.10
CA ARG A 5 -30.29 11.93 -17.18
C ARG A 5 -29.54 13.21 -17.55
N ASN A 6 -30.21 14.24 -18.11
CA ASN A 6 -29.59 15.51 -18.50
C ASN A 6 -29.18 16.41 -17.32
N ASN A 7 -29.68 16.19 -16.10
CA ASN A 7 -29.28 16.99 -14.92
C ASN A 7 -27.90 16.64 -14.34
N LYS A 8 -27.26 15.54 -14.78
CA LYS A 8 -25.94 15.14 -14.26
C LYS A 8 -24.80 16.12 -14.62
N ASN A 9 -24.98 16.96 -15.63
CA ASN A 9 -23.98 17.95 -16.01
C ASN A 9 -24.08 19.24 -15.19
N ILE A 10 -25.27 19.62 -14.71
CA ILE A 10 -25.49 20.85 -13.92
C ILE A 10 -24.72 20.77 -12.60
N ILE A 11 -24.71 19.61 -11.93
CA ILE A 11 -23.99 19.43 -10.65
C ILE A 11 -22.46 19.54 -10.82
N LYS A 12 -21.94 19.42 -12.05
CA LYS A 12 -20.51 19.47 -12.35
C LYS A 12 -20.04 20.85 -12.80
N GLN A 13 -20.94 21.78 -13.12
CA GLN A 13 -20.56 23.08 -13.60
C GLN A 13 -20.12 23.99 -12.43
N ILE A 14 -19.01 24.69 -12.64
CA ILE A 14 -18.56 25.79 -11.81
C ILE A 14 -19.38 27.01 -12.27
N GLU A 15 -20.47 27.32 -11.59
CA GLU A 15 -21.47 28.30 -12.08
C GLU A 15 -21.39 29.66 -11.40
N THR A 16 -20.53 29.83 -10.38
CA THR A 16 -20.49 31.07 -9.59
C THR A 16 -19.37 31.99 -10.03
N SER A 17 -19.54 33.30 -9.84
CA SER A 17 -18.46 34.30 -9.95
C SER A 17 -17.27 34.02 -9.03
N THR A 18 -17.43 33.09 -8.07
CA THR A 18 -16.41 32.63 -7.13
C THR A 18 -15.71 31.34 -7.56
N ASP A 19 -15.98 30.85 -8.78
CA ASP A 19 -15.43 29.61 -9.32
C ASP A 19 -15.60 28.39 -8.39
N SER A 20 -16.74 28.34 -7.71
CA SER A 20 -17.10 27.32 -6.74
C SER A 20 -18.32 26.53 -7.22
N THR A 21 -18.32 25.22 -7.00
CA THR A 21 -19.50 24.38 -7.27
C THR A 21 -20.55 24.55 -6.18
N CYS A 22 -21.80 24.14 -6.44
CA CYS A 22 -22.87 24.15 -5.42
C CYS A 22 -22.47 23.40 -4.14
N LEU A 23 -21.67 22.34 -4.25
CA LEU A 23 -21.18 21.59 -3.08
C LEU A 23 -20.18 22.41 -2.26
N HIS A 24 -19.29 23.19 -2.88
CA HIS A 24 -18.40 24.11 -2.16
C HIS A 24 -19.20 25.16 -1.39
N VAL A 25 -20.16 25.81 -2.06
CA VAL A 25 -21.00 26.85 -1.45
C VAL A 25 -21.78 26.29 -0.27
N ALA A 26 -22.41 25.12 -0.43
CA ALA A 26 -23.13 24.46 0.66
C ALA A 26 -22.20 24.12 1.84
N CYS A 27 -20.97 23.66 1.57
CA CYS A 27 -19.96 23.35 2.58
C CYS A 27 -19.45 24.58 3.33
N TYR A 28 -19.22 25.69 2.61
CA TYR A 28 -18.79 26.97 3.16
C TYR A 28 -19.83 27.55 4.13
N TYR A 29 -21.10 27.58 3.72
CA TYR A 29 -22.20 28.11 4.55
C TYR A 29 -22.76 27.12 5.57
N GLY A 30 -22.25 25.90 5.60
CA GLY A 30 -22.64 24.92 6.59
C GLY A 30 -24.01 24.27 6.38
N HIS A 31 -24.53 24.27 5.14
CA HIS A 31 -25.87 23.77 4.81
C HIS A 31 -25.93 22.23 4.76
N ARG A 32 -25.91 21.61 5.94
CA ARG A 32 -25.87 20.15 6.13
C ARG A 32 -26.82 19.38 5.20
N ASP A 33 -28.09 19.76 5.16
CA ASP A 33 -29.12 19.02 4.41
C ASP A 33 -28.88 19.08 2.89
N MET A 34 -28.46 20.25 2.40
CA MET A 34 -28.09 20.43 0.99
C MET A 34 -26.85 19.60 0.64
N ILE A 35 -25.88 19.53 1.54
CA ILE A 35 -24.68 18.69 1.36
C ILE A 35 -25.06 17.22 1.29
N GLU A 36 -25.95 16.74 2.16
CA GLU A 36 -26.43 15.35 2.10
C GLU A 36 -27.08 15.05 0.74
N ILE A 37 -27.99 15.92 0.28
CA ILE A 37 -28.66 15.78 -1.02
C ILE A 37 -27.63 15.81 -2.16
N LEU A 38 -26.75 16.81 -2.22
CA LEU A 38 -25.77 16.94 -3.29
C LEU A 38 -24.82 15.73 -3.33
N LEU A 39 -24.39 15.25 -2.17
CA LEU A 39 -23.60 14.03 -2.08
C LEU A 39 -24.41 12.83 -2.58
N ASP A 40 -25.69 12.70 -2.21
CA ASP A 40 -26.62 11.66 -2.69
C ASP A 40 -26.81 11.64 -4.20
N TYR A 41 -26.75 12.80 -4.85
CA TYR A 41 -26.78 12.93 -6.31
C TYR A 41 -25.39 12.87 -6.98
N ASP A 42 -24.39 12.29 -6.31
CA ASP A 42 -23.02 12.10 -6.82
C ASP A 42 -22.33 13.40 -7.25
N ALA A 43 -22.53 14.50 -6.52
CA ALA A 43 -21.71 15.69 -6.70
C ALA A 43 -20.22 15.34 -6.57
N LEU A 44 -19.42 15.82 -7.52
CA LEU A 44 -17.99 15.54 -7.59
C LEU A 44 -17.25 16.25 -6.46
N ARG A 45 -16.75 15.46 -5.51
CA ARG A 45 -16.02 15.93 -4.32
C ARG A 45 -14.57 16.30 -4.62
N SER A 46 -14.06 15.84 -5.77
CA SER A 46 -12.71 16.03 -6.25
C SER A 46 -12.47 17.37 -6.93
N ILE A 47 -13.55 18.06 -7.35
CA ILE A 47 -13.41 19.38 -7.97
C ILE A 47 -12.80 20.32 -6.92
N ARG A 48 -11.74 21.01 -7.32
CA ARG A 48 -11.15 22.10 -6.55
C ARG A 48 -11.73 23.42 -7.08
N ASN A 49 -12.09 24.33 -6.19
CA ASN A 49 -12.48 25.69 -6.60
C ASN A 49 -11.27 26.42 -7.20
N LEU A 50 -11.48 27.29 -8.18
CA LEU A 50 -10.34 27.98 -8.83
C LEU A 50 -9.73 29.06 -7.92
N ARG A 51 -10.53 29.59 -6.98
CA ARG A 51 -10.12 30.72 -6.13
C ARG A 51 -9.09 30.34 -5.06
N TYR A 52 -9.28 29.21 -4.38
CA TYR A 52 -8.44 28.77 -3.26
C TYR A 52 -7.80 27.41 -3.52
N ASN A 53 -8.13 26.77 -4.64
CA ASN A 53 -7.70 25.40 -4.96
C ASN A 53 -8.14 24.39 -3.88
N PHE A 54 -9.26 24.65 -3.20
CA PHE A 54 -9.82 23.78 -2.18
C PHE A 54 -10.89 22.88 -2.77
N THR A 55 -10.93 21.64 -2.30
CA THR A 55 -12.06 20.73 -2.50
C THR A 55 -13.21 21.13 -1.57
N SER A 56 -14.43 20.65 -1.86
CA SER A 56 -15.59 20.97 -1.00
C SER A 56 -15.45 20.43 0.43
N TYR A 57 -14.63 19.41 0.63
CA TYR A 57 -14.29 18.90 1.97
C TYR A 57 -13.35 19.84 2.74
N GLU A 58 -12.37 20.42 2.05
CA GLU A 58 -11.41 21.38 2.62
C GLU A 58 -12.08 22.73 2.90
N GLU A 59 -13.09 23.10 2.11
CA GLU A 59 -13.83 24.36 2.22
C GLU A 59 -14.63 24.52 3.53
N THR A 60 -15.00 23.42 4.20
CA THR A 60 -15.80 23.49 5.42
C THR A 60 -14.96 23.43 6.69
N HIS A 61 -15.27 24.31 7.64
CA HIS A 61 -14.67 24.29 8.98
C HIS A 61 -15.44 23.43 9.99
N ALA A 62 -16.67 23.01 9.67
CA ALA A 62 -17.54 22.31 10.61
C ALA A 62 -17.33 20.79 10.59
N ASP A 63 -16.94 20.21 11.73
CA ASP A 63 -16.64 18.78 11.83
C ASP A 63 -17.85 17.88 11.56
N ASN A 64 -19.05 18.33 11.94
CA ASN A 64 -20.29 17.61 11.67
C ASN A 64 -20.61 17.48 10.17
N ILE A 65 -20.08 18.39 9.34
CA ILE A 65 -20.20 18.33 7.87
C ILE A 65 -19.13 17.42 7.29
N LYS A 66 -17.88 17.53 7.77
CA LYS A 66 -16.81 16.58 7.39
C LYS A 66 -17.24 15.14 7.64
N GLU A 67 -18.01 14.90 8.70
CA GLU A 67 -18.57 13.59 8.99
C GLU A 67 -19.56 13.09 7.92
N LEU A 68 -20.26 13.96 7.18
CA LEU A 68 -21.11 13.53 6.07
C LEU A 68 -20.31 12.89 4.93
N PHE A 69 -19.16 13.49 4.60
CA PHE A 69 -18.25 12.96 3.61
C PHE A 69 -17.71 11.58 4.03
N ARG A 70 -17.34 11.43 5.30
CA ARG A 70 -16.88 10.16 5.89
C ARG A 70 -18.00 9.11 5.93
N ARG A 71 -19.20 9.48 6.36
CA ARG A 71 -20.36 8.59 6.48
C ARG A 71 -20.74 7.96 5.14
N ARG A 72 -20.83 8.77 4.07
CA ARG A 72 -21.10 8.24 2.73
C ARG A 72 -20.01 7.25 2.30
N PHE A 73 -18.75 7.57 2.57
CA PHE A 73 -17.63 6.69 2.24
C PHE A 73 -17.70 5.34 2.97
N ARG A 74 -18.01 5.34 4.27
CA ARG A 74 -18.22 4.10 5.04
C ARG A 74 -19.35 3.24 4.46
N ARG A 75 -20.44 3.86 3.98
CA ARG A 75 -21.49 3.14 3.24
C ARG A 75 -20.94 2.51 1.96
N VAL A 76 -20.10 3.22 1.22
CA VAL A 76 -19.46 2.71 0.00
C VAL A 76 -18.52 1.54 0.30
N ILE A 77 -17.76 1.55 1.41
CA ILE A 77 -16.98 0.38 1.83
C ILE A 77 -17.88 -0.85 2.02
N ASN A 78 -19.04 -0.67 2.67
CA ASN A 78 -19.98 -1.77 2.83
C ASN A 78 -20.52 -2.28 1.47
N LEU A 79 -20.54 -1.48 0.41
CA LEU A 79 -20.93 -1.93 -0.93
C LEU A 79 -19.93 -2.93 -1.52
N TYR A 80 -18.65 -2.89 -1.13
CA TYR A 80 -17.67 -3.89 -1.57
C TYR A 80 -17.91 -5.27 -0.97
N LYS A 81 -18.63 -5.36 0.17
CA LYS A 81 -19.09 -6.66 0.68
C LYS A 81 -20.08 -7.33 -0.27
N THR A 82 -20.77 -6.53 -1.08
CA THR A 82 -21.68 -6.95 -2.13
C THR A 82 -21.07 -6.59 -3.49
N TYR A 83 -19.89 -7.15 -3.77
CA TYR A 83 -19.07 -6.84 -4.95
C TYR A 83 -19.82 -7.01 -6.29
N ASP A 84 -20.93 -7.76 -6.29
CA ASP A 84 -21.81 -7.99 -7.44
C ASP A 84 -22.33 -6.70 -8.10
N ASN A 85 -22.26 -5.54 -7.43
CA ASN A 85 -22.60 -4.23 -8.00
C ASN A 85 -21.46 -3.62 -8.85
N HIS A 86 -21.01 -4.38 -9.86
CA HIS A 86 -19.85 -4.08 -10.70
C HIS A 86 -19.81 -2.64 -11.23
N THR A 87 -20.93 -2.05 -11.64
CA THR A 87 -20.92 -0.72 -12.29
C THR A 87 -20.45 0.41 -11.36
N LEU A 88 -20.89 0.42 -10.11
CA LEU A 88 -20.47 1.45 -9.16
C LEU A 88 -19.02 1.24 -8.74
N VAL A 89 -18.64 -0.01 -8.50
CA VAL A 89 -17.27 -0.39 -8.14
C VAL A 89 -16.30 0.00 -9.26
N SER A 90 -16.62 -0.31 -10.52
CA SER A 90 -15.82 0.10 -11.69
C SER A 90 -15.69 1.61 -11.81
N LYS A 91 -16.76 2.38 -11.55
CA LYS A 91 -16.70 3.85 -11.57
C LYS A 91 -15.78 4.39 -10.47
N LEU A 92 -15.90 3.86 -9.25
CA LEU A 92 -15.04 4.25 -8.12
C LEU A 92 -13.58 3.90 -8.38
N ILE A 93 -13.32 2.72 -8.96
CA ILE A 93 -11.99 2.30 -9.39
C ILE A 93 -11.45 3.27 -10.43
N ALA A 94 -12.21 3.62 -11.47
CA ALA A 94 -11.78 4.56 -12.49
C ALA A 94 -11.45 5.96 -11.91
N GLU A 95 -12.28 6.47 -11.00
CA GLU A 95 -12.03 7.72 -10.29
C GLU A 95 -10.76 7.63 -9.43
N PHE A 96 -10.56 6.50 -8.75
CA PHE A 96 -9.34 6.21 -7.98
C PHE A 96 -8.09 6.20 -8.87
N ILE A 97 -8.12 5.45 -9.97
CA ILE A 97 -7.01 5.33 -10.92
C ILE A 97 -6.61 6.71 -11.40
N HIS A 98 -7.58 7.50 -11.84
CA HIS A 98 -7.35 8.83 -12.35
C HIS A 98 -6.70 9.72 -11.28
N TYR A 99 -7.23 9.72 -10.05
CA TYR A 99 -6.64 10.52 -8.98
C TYR A 99 -5.23 10.05 -8.60
N TYR A 100 -5.07 8.76 -8.30
CA TYR A 100 -3.84 8.24 -7.75
C TYR A 100 -2.71 8.28 -8.76
N LEU A 101 -2.94 7.86 -10.01
CA LEU A 101 -1.92 7.89 -11.04
C LEU A 101 -1.64 9.32 -11.53
N ASN A 102 -2.69 10.06 -11.91
CA ASN A 102 -2.49 11.29 -12.68
C ASN A 102 -2.37 12.53 -11.82
N GLU A 103 -3.07 12.58 -10.69
CA GLU A 103 -2.95 13.71 -9.77
C GLU A 103 -1.83 13.46 -8.75
N TYR A 104 -1.74 12.25 -8.18
CA TYR A 104 -0.80 12.02 -7.08
C TYR A 104 0.60 11.58 -7.56
N LEU A 105 0.72 10.48 -8.30
CA LEU A 105 2.04 9.96 -8.70
C LEU A 105 2.79 10.93 -9.61
N LEU A 106 2.08 11.60 -10.51
CA LEU A 106 2.67 12.62 -11.39
C LEU A 106 3.16 13.86 -10.61
N ASN A 107 2.44 14.30 -9.58
CA ASN A 107 2.90 15.40 -8.73
C ASN A 107 4.08 14.96 -7.84
N LEU A 108 4.08 13.71 -7.39
CA LEU A 108 5.17 13.17 -6.58
C LEU A 108 6.47 13.06 -7.39
N SER A 109 6.40 12.62 -8.65
CA SER A 109 7.59 12.50 -9.51
C SER A 109 8.29 13.84 -9.74
N ASN A 110 7.53 14.94 -9.73
CA ASN A 110 8.06 16.30 -9.82
C ASN A 110 8.64 16.80 -8.48
N ALA A 111 8.11 16.35 -7.35
CA ALA A 111 8.45 16.88 -6.02
C ALA A 111 9.60 16.14 -5.31
N THR A 112 9.81 14.84 -5.57
CA THR A 112 10.79 14.05 -4.81
C THR A 112 12.20 14.18 -5.37
N GLY A 113 13.16 14.47 -4.49
CA GLY A 113 14.59 14.47 -4.81
C GLY A 113 15.23 13.08 -4.92
N ASN A 114 14.53 12.01 -4.51
CA ASN A 114 15.04 10.65 -4.59
C ASN A 114 14.66 9.99 -5.93
N PRO A 115 15.63 9.71 -6.83
CA PRO A 115 15.35 9.11 -8.13
C PRO A 115 14.78 7.69 -8.03
N GLU A 116 15.02 6.94 -6.94
CA GLU A 116 14.52 5.56 -6.80
C GLU A 116 13.01 5.46 -6.55
N ASP A 117 12.40 6.54 -6.06
CA ASP A 117 10.96 6.63 -5.77
C ASP A 117 10.17 7.24 -6.96
N ARG A 118 10.84 7.61 -8.06
CA ARG A 118 10.19 8.28 -9.19
C ARG A 118 9.55 7.28 -10.14
N VAL A 119 8.24 7.39 -10.30
CA VAL A 119 7.51 6.75 -11.40
C VAL A 119 7.58 7.67 -12.61
N THR A 120 8.11 7.19 -13.73
CA THR A 120 8.26 7.99 -14.95
C THR A 120 6.90 8.20 -15.65
N PRO A 121 6.74 9.25 -16.47
CA PRO A 121 5.52 9.44 -17.27
C PRO A 121 5.15 8.22 -18.14
N GLU A 122 6.14 7.54 -18.69
CA GLU A 122 5.95 6.32 -19.48
C GLU A 122 5.40 5.19 -18.63
N GLN A 123 5.93 5.02 -17.41
CA GLN A 123 5.42 4.03 -16.46
C GLN A 123 3.99 4.35 -16.02
N ILE A 124 3.66 5.64 -15.83
CA ILE A 124 2.28 6.09 -15.54
C ILE A 124 1.37 5.70 -16.71
N LYS A 125 1.76 5.98 -17.95
CA LYS A 125 0.97 5.60 -19.13
C LYS A 125 0.76 4.08 -19.24
N THR A 126 1.77 3.28 -18.91
CA THR A 126 1.63 1.82 -18.83
C THR A 126 0.64 1.41 -17.76
N LEU A 127 0.70 2.00 -16.56
CA LEU A 127 -0.26 1.75 -15.49
C LEU A 127 -1.68 2.13 -15.93
N GLU A 128 -1.86 3.31 -16.52
CA GLU A 128 -3.15 3.76 -17.06
C GLU A 128 -3.73 2.74 -18.05
N ALA A 129 -2.91 2.15 -18.93
CA ALA A 129 -3.36 1.13 -19.87
C ALA A 129 -3.88 -0.14 -19.16
N TYR A 130 -3.16 -0.66 -18.15
CA TYR A 130 -3.65 -1.81 -17.35
C TYR A 130 -4.97 -1.48 -16.65
N PHE A 131 -5.06 -0.29 -16.08
CA PHE A 131 -6.22 0.16 -15.36
C PHE A 131 -7.39 0.56 -16.28
N LYS A 132 -7.15 0.86 -17.55
CA LYS A 132 -8.21 0.95 -18.57
C LYS A 132 -8.78 -0.43 -18.88
N GLY A 133 -7.92 -1.45 -19.02
CA GLY A 133 -8.32 -2.85 -19.19
C GLY A 133 -9.21 -3.37 -18.05
N VAL A 134 -8.96 -2.92 -16.81
CA VAL A 134 -9.86 -3.19 -15.65
C VAL A 134 -11.30 -2.79 -15.93
N VAL A 135 -11.51 -1.61 -16.52
CA VAL A 135 -12.85 -1.04 -16.73
C VAL A 135 -13.55 -1.78 -17.87
N GLU A 136 -12.81 -2.15 -18.90
CA GLU A 136 -13.33 -2.83 -20.09
C GLU A 136 -13.66 -4.31 -19.80
N GLU A 137 -12.73 -5.04 -19.18
CA GLU A 137 -12.84 -6.49 -18.97
C GLU A 137 -13.44 -6.88 -17.63
N LYS A 138 -13.57 -5.93 -16.68
CA LYS A 138 -14.10 -6.16 -15.32
C LYS A 138 -13.29 -7.16 -14.48
N HIS A 139 -12.08 -7.50 -14.89
CA HIS A 139 -11.15 -8.37 -14.14
C HIS A 139 -10.23 -7.56 -13.21
N PHE A 140 -10.83 -6.84 -12.26
CA PHE A 140 -10.09 -5.90 -11.40
C PHE A 140 -8.86 -6.52 -10.73
N LEU A 141 -9.04 -7.65 -10.04
CA LEU A 141 -7.95 -8.29 -9.29
C LEU A 141 -6.77 -8.61 -10.20
N THR A 142 -7.02 -9.24 -11.35
CA THR A 142 -5.97 -9.64 -12.31
C THR A 142 -5.13 -8.44 -12.75
N TYR A 143 -5.77 -7.38 -13.23
CA TYR A 143 -5.06 -6.20 -13.72
C TYR A 143 -4.38 -5.41 -12.62
N PHE A 144 -4.97 -5.34 -11.42
CA PHE A 144 -4.34 -4.73 -10.26
C PHE A 144 -3.07 -5.49 -9.87
N ILE A 145 -3.12 -6.82 -9.81
CA ILE A 145 -1.95 -7.65 -9.49
C ILE A 145 -0.88 -7.53 -10.57
N LYS A 146 -1.26 -7.50 -11.85
CA LYS A 146 -0.31 -7.20 -12.94
C LYS A 146 0.38 -5.85 -12.71
N ALA A 147 -0.40 -4.80 -12.45
CA ALA A 147 0.15 -3.47 -12.17
C ALA A 147 1.06 -3.45 -10.93
N TYR A 148 0.69 -4.18 -9.88
CA TYR A 148 1.45 -4.31 -8.64
C TYR A 148 2.80 -5.02 -8.85
N THR A 149 2.83 -6.06 -9.68
CA THR A 149 4.03 -6.86 -9.98
C THR A 149 4.89 -6.27 -11.10
N LEU A 150 4.53 -5.10 -11.63
CA LEU A 150 5.42 -4.37 -12.55
C LEU A 150 6.69 -3.93 -11.82
N THR A 151 7.82 -4.03 -12.53
CA THR A 151 9.15 -3.57 -12.10
C THR A 151 9.31 -2.05 -12.13
N ASN A 152 8.20 -1.29 -12.18
CA ASN A 152 8.17 0.17 -12.36
C ASN A 152 8.09 0.98 -11.05
N GLY A 153 8.32 0.34 -9.90
CA GLY A 153 8.29 1.00 -8.59
C GLY A 153 6.90 1.34 -8.06
N PHE A 154 5.82 1.07 -8.80
CA PHE A 154 4.44 1.33 -8.36
C PHE A 154 4.13 0.68 -7.01
N HIS A 155 4.49 -0.61 -6.83
CA HIS A 155 4.28 -1.30 -5.55
C HIS A 155 5.04 -0.64 -4.39
N LYS A 156 6.24 -0.09 -4.63
CA LYS A 156 7.01 0.61 -3.57
C LYS A 156 6.25 1.83 -3.09
N VAL A 157 5.78 2.66 -4.02
CA VAL A 157 5.03 3.88 -3.71
C VAL A 157 3.69 3.54 -3.05
N LEU A 158 2.97 2.56 -3.58
CA LEU A 158 1.71 2.09 -3.01
C LEU A 158 1.88 1.55 -1.59
N ASN A 159 2.85 0.65 -1.36
CA ASN A 159 3.11 0.09 -0.04
C ASN A 159 3.56 1.15 0.96
N LYS A 160 4.37 2.14 0.54
CA LYS A 160 4.74 3.30 1.35
C LYS A 160 3.50 4.09 1.78
N HIS A 161 2.59 4.40 0.86
CA HIS A 161 1.37 5.12 1.20
C HIS A 161 0.41 4.31 2.06
N LEU A 162 0.27 3.01 1.80
CA LEU A 162 -0.50 2.12 2.67
C LEU A 162 0.07 2.18 4.09
N ALA A 163 1.39 1.98 4.26
CA ALA A 163 2.04 2.02 5.57
C ALA A 163 1.83 3.36 6.31
N LEU A 164 1.88 4.49 5.60
CA LEU A 164 1.77 5.81 6.19
C LEU A 164 0.32 6.20 6.54
N TYR A 165 -0.61 5.98 5.62
CA TYR A 165 -1.89 6.69 5.63
C TYR A 165 -3.10 5.80 5.89
N ILE A 166 -3.01 4.48 5.62
CA ILE A 166 -4.21 3.64 5.69
C ILE A 166 -4.71 3.46 7.13
N LEU A 167 -3.82 3.44 8.12
CA LEU A 167 -4.24 3.28 9.51
C LEU A 167 -5.00 4.49 10.03
N ASP A 168 -4.73 5.66 9.45
CA ASP A 168 -5.45 6.88 9.79
C ASP A 168 -6.91 6.78 9.33
N TYR A 169 -7.22 6.06 8.24
CA TYR A 169 -8.61 5.80 7.83
C TYR A 169 -9.48 5.26 8.98
N PHE A 170 -8.89 4.41 9.82
CA PHE A 170 -9.58 3.79 10.96
C PHE A 170 -9.49 4.62 12.24
N ASP A 171 -8.92 5.83 12.20
CA ASP A 171 -8.83 6.74 13.34
C ASP A 171 -9.89 7.84 13.19
N GLU A 172 -11.00 7.70 13.92
CA GLU A 172 -12.11 8.66 13.87
C GLU A 172 -11.72 10.05 14.39
N SER A 173 -10.66 10.13 15.19
CA SER A 173 -10.20 11.40 15.78
C SER A 173 -9.39 12.26 14.79
N LYS A 174 -8.89 11.68 13.70
CA LYS A 174 -8.07 12.41 12.74
C LYS A 174 -8.92 13.15 11.70
N ILE A 175 -8.60 14.43 11.51
CA ILE A 175 -9.20 15.29 10.47
C ILE A 175 -8.26 15.28 9.25
N PHE A 176 -8.74 14.75 8.12
CA PHE A 176 -7.95 14.55 6.90
C PHE A 176 -7.98 15.77 5.99
N LEU A 177 -7.46 16.91 6.39
CA LEU A 177 -7.62 18.12 5.55
C LEU A 177 -6.96 17.96 4.17
N SER A 178 -5.69 17.52 4.08
CA SER A 178 -4.97 17.49 2.79
C SER A 178 -4.84 16.11 2.13
N THR A 179 -4.94 15.01 2.89
CA THR A 179 -4.68 13.65 2.40
C THR A 179 -5.94 12.78 2.28
N TYR A 180 -7.14 13.33 2.54
CA TYR A 180 -8.38 12.55 2.55
C TYR A 180 -8.60 11.74 1.27
N ARG A 181 -8.39 12.37 0.10
CA ARG A 181 -8.56 11.70 -1.19
C ARG A 181 -7.63 10.51 -1.34
N LEU A 182 -6.35 10.66 -0.97
CA LEU A 182 -5.37 9.57 -0.96
C LEU A 182 -5.77 8.45 -0.01
N VAL A 183 -6.10 8.77 1.25
CA VAL A 183 -6.52 7.78 2.25
C VAL A 183 -7.72 6.97 1.75
N ASN A 184 -8.71 7.63 1.17
CA ASN A 184 -9.89 6.98 0.60
C ASN A 184 -9.54 6.04 -0.56
N CYS A 185 -8.64 6.48 -1.43
CA CYS A 185 -8.14 5.68 -2.54
C CYS A 185 -7.49 4.40 -2.04
N LEU A 186 -6.60 4.52 -1.05
CA LEU A 186 -5.96 3.36 -0.42
C LEU A 186 -6.99 2.44 0.25
N ALA A 187 -8.00 2.99 0.93
CA ALA A 187 -9.05 2.19 1.55
C ALA A 187 -9.87 1.41 0.51
N HIS A 188 -10.13 1.97 -0.67
CA HIS A 188 -10.75 1.24 -1.77
C HIS A 188 -9.89 0.07 -2.25
N ILE A 189 -8.58 0.28 -2.48
CA ILE A 189 -7.67 -0.79 -2.88
C ILE A 189 -7.68 -1.93 -1.87
N VAL A 190 -7.54 -1.59 -0.58
CA VAL A 190 -7.51 -2.61 0.47
C VAL A 190 -8.85 -3.34 0.58
N THR A 191 -9.96 -2.62 0.50
CA THR A 191 -11.30 -3.23 0.55
C THR A 191 -11.51 -4.17 -0.64
N LEU A 192 -11.08 -3.76 -1.84
CA LEU A 192 -11.09 -4.60 -3.03
C LEU A 192 -10.27 -5.88 -2.80
N LEU A 193 -9.04 -5.76 -2.30
CA LEU A 193 -8.15 -6.90 -2.04
C LEU A 193 -8.63 -7.85 -0.94
N ILE A 194 -9.52 -7.40 -0.03
CA ILE A 194 -10.05 -8.25 1.05
C ILE A 194 -11.37 -8.91 0.67
N TYR A 195 -12.24 -8.20 -0.07
CA TYR A 195 -13.61 -8.63 -0.35
C TYR A 195 -13.85 -9.06 -1.79
N HIS A 196 -12.82 -9.13 -2.65
CA HIS A 196 -13.01 -9.56 -4.02
C HIS A 196 -13.47 -11.03 -4.08
N SER A 197 -14.58 -11.28 -4.77
CA SER A 197 -15.27 -12.57 -4.79
C SER A 197 -14.37 -13.72 -5.25
N ASN A 198 -13.48 -13.50 -6.22
CA ASN A 198 -12.61 -14.54 -6.75
C ASN A 198 -11.33 -14.79 -5.93
N LEU A 199 -11.14 -14.18 -4.76
CA LEU A 199 -9.88 -14.36 -4.00
C LEU A 199 -9.67 -15.80 -3.52
N PHE A 200 -10.75 -16.51 -3.19
CA PHE A 200 -10.67 -17.87 -2.66
C PHE A 200 -9.98 -18.85 -3.64
N GLN A 201 -10.03 -18.58 -4.95
CA GLN A 201 -9.39 -19.45 -5.94
C GLN A 201 -7.86 -19.31 -5.97
N TYR A 202 -7.34 -18.29 -5.30
CA TYR A 202 -5.92 -17.99 -5.19
C TYR A 202 -5.40 -18.17 -3.77
N GLU A 203 -6.14 -18.83 -2.87
CA GLU A 203 -5.71 -18.95 -1.47
C GLU A 203 -4.31 -19.59 -1.33
N TYR A 204 -3.53 -19.08 -0.40
CA TYR A 204 -2.21 -19.64 -0.09
C TYR A 204 -2.09 -20.04 1.38
N ARG A 205 -1.51 -21.22 1.61
CA ARG A 205 -1.14 -21.76 2.91
C ARG A 205 0.24 -22.37 2.84
N GLY A 206 1.04 -22.15 3.88
CA GLY A 206 2.39 -22.68 3.98
C GLY A 206 3.40 -21.64 4.41
N LEU A 207 4.66 -21.89 4.04
CA LEU A 207 5.79 -21.04 4.35
C LEU A 207 6.12 -20.14 3.15
N CYS A 208 6.09 -18.83 3.36
CA CYS A 208 6.62 -17.88 2.39
C CYS A 208 7.72 -17.01 3.00
N TYR A 209 8.51 -16.39 2.14
CA TYR A 209 9.73 -15.69 2.53
C TYR A 209 9.74 -14.28 1.97
N ARG A 210 10.28 -13.34 2.76
CA ARG A 210 10.54 -11.97 2.33
C ARG A 210 11.95 -11.58 2.69
N GLY A 211 12.76 -11.35 1.66
CA GLY A 211 14.06 -10.69 1.81
C GLY A 211 13.87 -9.18 1.91
N MET A 212 14.55 -8.54 2.85
CA MET A 212 14.55 -7.07 2.99
C MET A 212 15.88 -6.57 3.54
N ARG A 213 16.21 -5.31 3.22
CA ARG A 213 17.28 -4.59 3.89
C ARG A 213 16.67 -3.70 4.96
N VAL A 214 17.16 -3.82 6.19
CA VAL A 214 16.61 -3.11 7.35
C VAL A 214 17.69 -2.38 8.10
N THR A 215 17.35 -1.24 8.71
CA THR A 215 18.26 -0.55 9.62
C THR A 215 18.26 -1.22 11.00
N GLN A 216 19.22 -0.90 11.85
CA GLN A 216 19.17 -1.31 13.26
C GLN A 216 17.87 -0.85 13.94
N TYR A 217 17.38 0.34 13.59
CA TYR A 217 16.16 0.90 14.18
C TYR A 217 14.93 0.06 13.83
N ASP A 218 14.82 -0.36 12.56
CA ASP A 218 13.73 -1.24 12.10
C ASP A 218 13.82 -2.59 12.77
N LEU A 219 15.03 -3.16 12.85
CA LEU A 219 15.27 -4.43 13.51
C LEU A 219 14.86 -4.40 14.99
N ASN A 220 15.11 -3.29 15.69
CA ASN A 220 14.71 -3.12 17.09
C ASN A 220 13.18 -3.08 17.29
N GLN A 221 12.39 -2.93 16.22
CA GLN A 221 10.92 -3.04 16.28
C GLN A 221 10.45 -4.49 16.36
N TYR A 222 11.30 -5.46 16.00
CA TYR A 222 10.99 -6.88 16.13
C TYR A 222 11.39 -7.36 17.52
N LYS A 223 10.41 -7.71 18.35
CA LYS A 223 10.63 -8.32 19.67
C LYS A 223 9.96 -9.67 19.73
N LEU A 224 10.61 -10.62 20.41
CA LEU A 224 10.04 -11.94 20.62
C LEU A 224 8.65 -11.83 21.27
N ASN A 225 7.69 -12.60 20.77
CA ASN A 225 6.27 -12.58 21.14
C ASN A 225 5.52 -11.27 20.85
N GLN A 226 6.14 -10.31 20.17
CA GLN A 226 5.44 -9.12 19.69
C GLN A 226 4.58 -9.46 18.48
N HIS A 227 3.41 -8.82 18.43
CA HIS A 227 2.51 -8.89 17.30
C HIS A 227 2.77 -7.73 16.36
N MET A 228 2.75 -8.00 15.06
CA MET A 228 3.02 -7.03 14.01
C MET A 228 2.01 -7.16 12.89
N ALA A 229 1.47 -6.04 12.43
CA ALA A 229 0.64 -6.00 11.24
C ALA A 229 1.51 -5.85 9.98
N THR A 230 1.11 -6.43 8.86
CA THR A 230 1.83 -6.35 7.56
C THR A 230 2.06 -4.91 7.09
N ILE A 231 1.15 -4.00 7.41
CA ILE A 231 1.22 -2.58 7.05
C ILE A 231 2.23 -1.81 7.92
N GLU A 232 2.56 -2.33 9.10
CA GLU A 232 3.52 -1.69 10.00
C GLU A 232 4.99 -1.99 9.68
N MET A 233 5.28 -2.79 8.66
CA MET A 233 6.65 -2.95 8.16
C MET A 233 7.08 -1.62 7.52
N ARG A 234 7.57 -0.72 8.37
CA ARG A 234 7.84 0.68 8.05
C ARG A 234 8.81 0.79 6.90
N TYR A 235 8.52 1.75 6.02
CA TYR A 235 9.54 2.36 5.18
C TYR A 235 10.29 3.37 6.06
N THR A 236 11.55 3.08 6.40
CA THR A 236 12.46 4.09 6.96
C THR A 236 12.68 5.17 5.92
N LEU A 237 12.00 6.30 6.11
CA LEU A 237 11.93 7.39 5.12
C LEU A 237 13.12 8.33 5.14
N ASN A 238 14.02 8.22 6.11
CA ASN A 238 15.12 9.14 6.23
C ASN A 238 16.27 8.53 7.02
N GLY A 239 17.47 8.69 6.49
CA GLY A 239 18.68 8.63 7.28
C GLY A 239 19.80 7.98 6.51
N ASN A 240 20.90 8.72 6.39
CA ASN A 240 22.24 8.27 6.03
C ASN A 240 22.80 7.20 7.00
N CYS A 241 21.99 6.25 7.46
CA CYS A 241 22.42 5.14 8.28
C CYS A 241 23.24 4.18 7.41
N THR A 242 24.53 4.15 7.67
CA THR A 242 25.50 3.33 6.95
C THR A 242 25.38 1.83 7.24
N LEU A 243 24.75 1.45 8.38
CA LEU A 243 24.61 0.06 8.77
C LEU A 243 23.23 -0.49 8.38
N GLN A 244 23.20 -1.26 7.29
CA GLN A 244 22.05 -2.04 6.85
C GLN A 244 22.29 -3.53 7.13
N TYR A 245 21.24 -4.20 7.58
CA TYR A 245 21.21 -5.65 7.78
C TYR A 245 20.44 -6.31 6.64
N SER A 246 20.91 -7.49 6.23
CA SER A 246 20.11 -8.37 5.37
C SER A 246 19.18 -9.18 6.27
N CYS A 247 17.88 -9.02 6.09
CA CYS A 247 16.88 -9.71 6.89
C CYS A 247 16.05 -10.64 5.99
N LEU A 248 15.88 -11.89 6.44
CA LEU A 248 14.96 -12.86 5.87
C LEU A 248 13.79 -13.05 6.84
N CYS A 249 12.60 -12.61 6.45
CA CYS A 249 11.38 -12.89 7.20
C CYS A 249 10.73 -14.16 6.65
N GLN A 250 10.47 -15.14 7.51
CA GLN A 250 9.75 -16.36 7.19
C GLN A 250 8.36 -16.29 7.82
N TYR A 251 7.31 -16.37 6.99
CA TYR A 251 5.92 -16.30 7.44
C TYR A 251 5.29 -17.69 7.37
N SER A 252 4.71 -18.13 8.48
CA SER A 252 3.86 -19.32 8.56
C SER A 252 2.40 -18.93 8.42
N ILE A 253 1.79 -19.28 7.29
CA ILE A 253 0.43 -18.91 6.91
C ILE A 253 -0.47 -20.15 6.96
N THR A 254 -1.53 -20.06 7.74
CA THR A 254 -2.47 -21.15 8.06
C THR A 254 -3.91 -20.85 7.65
N GLN A 255 -4.34 -19.59 7.59
CA GLN A 255 -5.70 -19.20 7.23
C GLN A 255 -5.84 -18.91 5.73
N HIS A 256 -7.05 -19.17 5.20
CA HIS A 256 -7.38 -18.99 3.79
C HIS A 256 -7.41 -17.52 3.34
N ALA A 257 -7.70 -16.60 4.25
CA ALA A 257 -7.95 -15.18 3.94
C ALA A 257 -6.73 -14.27 4.19
N THR A 258 -5.54 -14.84 4.34
CA THR A 258 -4.35 -14.10 4.77
C THR A 258 -3.39 -13.80 3.64
N ALA A 259 -3.23 -14.74 2.72
CA ALA A 259 -2.39 -14.55 1.57
C ALA A 259 -2.98 -15.25 0.36
N ILE A 260 -2.62 -14.74 -0.79
CA ILE A 260 -2.98 -15.32 -2.08
C ILE A 260 -1.74 -15.64 -2.90
N ASP A 261 -1.77 -16.76 -3.59
CA ASP A 261 -0.82 -17.12 -4.64
C ASP A 261 -1.14 -16.30 -5.88
N ILE A 262 -0.22 -15.41 -6.23
CA ILE A 262 -0.39 -14.51 -7.37
C ILE A 262 0.44 -14.96 -8.57
N GLN A 263 0.99 -16.17 -8.57
CA GLN A 263 1.85 -16.66 -9.65
C GLN A 263 1.17 -16.53 -11.02
N THR A 264 -0.08 -16.97 -11.13
CA THR A 264 -0.83 -16.93 -12.42
C THR A 264 -1.32 -15.53 -12.79
N LEU A 265 -1.28 -14.59 -11.85
CA LEU A 265 -1.75 -13.21 -12.02
C LEU A 265 -0.60 -12.23 -12.26
N SER A 266 0.61 -12.57 -11.80
CA SER A 266 1.80 -11.74 -11.84
C SER A 266 2.30 -11.52 -13.27
N MET A 267 2.96 -10.38 -13.49
CA MET A 267 3.75 -10.14 -14.70
C MET A 267 5.06 -10.94 -14.72
N THR A 268 5.45 -11.51 -13.58
CA THR A 268 6.68 -12.28 -13.34
C THR A 268 6.35 -13.65 -12.71
N PRO A 269 5.65 -14.54 -13.44
CA PRO A 269 5.16 -15.81 -12.89
C PRO A 269 6.27 -16.77 -12.41
N ASP A 270 7.51 -16.57 -12.84
CA ASP A 270 8.64 -17.39 -12.41
C ASP A 270 9.05 -17.13 -10.95
N GLU A 271 8.69 -15.97 -10.39
CA GLU A 271 9.01 -15.59 -9.02
C GLU A 271 8.16 -16.32 -7.97
N LYS A 272 7.04 -16.96 -8.38
CA LYS A 272 6.11 -17.67 -7.49
C LYS A 272 5.67 -16.80 -6.30
N GLU A 273 5.35 -15.54 -6.62
CA GLU A 273 5.05 -14.52 -5.62
C GLU A 273 3.80 -14.88 -4.83
N ILE A 274 3.88 -14.65 -3.51
CA ILE A 274 2.76 -14.75 -2.58
C ILE A 274 2.47 -13.35 -2.07
N LEU A 275 1.22 -12.88 -2.25
CA LEU A 275 0.78 -11.60 -1.72
C LEU A 275 0.10 -11.80 -0.36
N ILE A 276 0.76 -11.35 0.71
CA ILE A 276 0.14 -11.28 2.04
C ILE A 276 -0.79 -10.06 2.06
N LEU A 277 -2.05 -10.28 2.43
CA LEU A 277 -3.07 -9.24 2.40
C LEU A 277 -2.84 -8.16 3.48
N PRO A 278 -3.36 -6.94 3.26
CA PRO A 278 -3.24 -5.86 4.23
C PRO A 278 -3.94 -6.20 5.56
N PHE A 279 -3.39 -5.68 6.67
CA PHE A 279 -3.90 -5.85 8.04
C PHE A 279 -3.76 -7.25 8.64
N THR A 280 -3.11 -8.19 7.96
CA THR A 280 -2.75 -9.46 8.58
C THR A 280 -1.77 -9.23 9.73
N VAL A 281 -2.03 -9.89 10.86
CA VAL A 281 -1.20 -9.80 12.08
C VAL A 281 -0.42 -11.09 12.26
N PHE A 282 0.87 -10.94 12.54
CA PHE A 282 1.80 -12.03 12.81
C PHE A 282 2.47 -11.84 14.17
N LYS A 283 2.75 -12.93 14.85
CA LYS A 283 3.54 -12.98 16.07
C LYS A 283 4.99 -13.33 15.73
N VAL A 284 5.94 -12.56 16.24
CA VAL A 284 7.37 -12.88 16.11
C VAL A 284 7.70 -14.06 17.04
N VAL A 285 8.02 -15.22 16.48
CA VAL A 285 8.27 -16.46 17.24
C VAL A 285 9.76 -16.76 17.42
N ALA A 286 10.61 -16.30 16.51
CA ALA A 286 12.06 -16.41 16.64
C ALA A 286 12.78 -15.25 15.92
N ILE A 287 13.96 -14.90 16.44
CA ILE A 287 14.91 -13.99 15.79
C ILE A 287 16.29 -14.65 15.89
N LYS A 288 16.82 -15.13 14.77
CA LYS A 288 18.14 -15.76 14.69
C LYS A 288 19.11 -14.78 14.06
N ARG A 289 20.29 -14.62 14.67
CA ARG A 289 21.39 -13.84 14.09
C ARG A 289 22.47 -14.80 13.62
N ASN A 290 22.75 -14.78 12.33
CA ASN A 290 23.86 -15.51 11.77
C ASN A 290 25.06 -14.57 11.69
N ASP A 291 25.82 -14.53 12.78
CA ASP A 291 27.10 -13.84 12.87
C ASP A 291 28.20 -14.69 12.21
N LEU A 292 27.99 -15.08 10.94
CA LEU A 292 29.07 -15.66 10.15
C LEU A 292 30.17 -14.59 10.05
N TYR A 293 31.32 -14.89 10.65
CA TYR A 293 32.45 -14.00 10.84
C TYR A 293 33.16 -13.71 9.52
N ASN A 294 32.47 -13.08 8.58
CA ASN A 294 33.07 -12.49 7.40
C ASN A 294 32.86 -10.97 7.49
N PRO A 295 33.93 -10.18 7.70
CA PRO A 295 33.83 -8.73 7.84
C PRO A 295 33.29 -8.01 6.59
N THR A 296 33.13 -8.73 5.48
CA THR A 296 32.51 -8.22 4.25
C THR A 296 31.09 -8.73 4.01
N ALA A 297 30.61 -9.74 4.75
CA ALA A 297 29.26 -10.24 4.62
C ALA A 297 28.29 -9.39 5.45
N LEU A 298 27.17 -8.99 4.83
CA LEU A 298 26.07 -8.39 5.56
C LEU A 298 25.60 -9.37 6.64
N ILE A 299 25.47 -8.88 7.88
CA ILE A 299 24.88 -9.66 8.98
C ILE A 299 23.50 -10.11 8.53
N SER A 300 23.30 -11.43 8.51
CA SER A 300 22.05 -12.06 8.10
C SER A 300 21.20 -12.33 9.34
N ILE A 301 19.99 -11.80 9.34
CA ILE A 301 19.03 -11.98 10.42
C ILE A 301 17.82 -12.72 9.86
N GLU A 302 17.43 -13.78 10.54
CA GLU A 302 16.23 -14.55 10.20
C GLU A 302 15.16 -14.27 11.25
N ILE A 303 13.98 -13.85 10.80
CA ILE A 303 12.85 -13.55 11.66
C ILE A 303 11.73 -14.51 11.28
N GLU A 304 11.29 -15.32 12.24
CA GLU A 304 10.16 -16.22 12.07
C GLU A 304 8.89 -15.56 12.59
N LEU A 305 7.86 -15.57 11.76
CA LEU A 305 6.56 -14.97 12.00
C LEU A 305 5.46 -16.02 11.87
N GLU A 306 4.66 -16.18 12.93
CA GLU A 306 3.50 -17.08 12.92
C GLU A 306 2.22 -16.25 12.81
N GLU A 307 1.34 -16.63 11.89
CA GLU A 307 0.03 -15.98 11.75
C GLU A 307 -0.83 -16.13 13.01
N CYS A 308 -1.50 -15.05 13.40
CA CYS A 308 -2.39 -15.04 14.56
C CYS A 308 -3.76 -15.66 14.23
N LYS A 309 -4.12 -16.73 14.96
CA LYS A 309 -5.31 -17.57 14.68
C LYS A 309 -6.65 -16.93 15.04
N ASP A 310 -6.69 -15.96 15.96
CA ASP A 310 -7.96 -15.36 16.42
C ASP A 310 -8.20 -13.99 15.74
N PRO A 311 -9.26 -13.84 14.93
CA PRO A 311 -9.60 -12.57 14.31
C PRO A 311 -10.02 -11.49 15.32
N ASN A 312 -10.55 -11.85 16.49
CA ASN A 312 -10.84 -10.90 17.56
C ASN A 312 -9.55 -10.40 18.22
N ASP A 313 -8.54 -11.26 18.33
CA ASP A 313 -7.21 -10.84 18.76
C ASP A 313 -6.61 -9.86 17.76
N ASN A 314 -6.74 -10.09 16.45
CA ASN A 314 -6.22 -9.17 15.43
C ASN A 314 -6.79 -7.74 15.56
N LEU A 315 -8.10 -7.61 15.76
CA LEU A 315 -8.73 -6.28 15.88
C LEU A 315 -8.35 -5.59 17.20
N ASN A 316 -8.33 -6.33 18.31
CA ASN A 316 -7.94 -5.78 19.61
C ASN A 316 -6.47 -5.39 19.64
N GLN A 317 -5.61 -6.19 19.01
CA GLN A 317 -4.19 -5.89 18.86
C GLN A 317 -3.98 -4.65 17.99
N LEU A 318 -4.66 -4.54 16.84
CA LEU A 318 -4.57 -3.36 15.99
C LEU A 318 -4.99 -2.07 16.73
N LYS A 319 -6.05 -2.14 17.55
CA LYS A 319 -6.46 -1.04 18.43
C LYS A 319 -5.40 -0.70 19.48
N ASN A 320 -4.73 -1.70 20.05
CA ASN A 320 -3.66 -1.49 21.04
C ASN A 320 -2.38 -0.91 20.40
N MET A 321 -2.03 -1.34 19.19
CA MET A 321 -0.87 -0.82 18.45
C MET A 321 -1.02 0.69 18.16
N LYS A 322 -2.24 1.14 17.83
CA LYS A 322 -2.54 2.59 17.69
C LYS A 322 -2.25 3.40 18.95
N LYS A 323 -2.65 2.90 20.13
CA LYS A 323 -2.41 3.58 21.41
C LYS A 323 -0.92 3.74 21.69
N THR A 324 -0.11 2.75 21.33
CA THR A 324 1.34 2.78 21.50
C THR A 324 1.99 3.80 20.55
N LYS A 325 1.53 3.88 19.29
CA LYS A 325 2.05 4.84 18.30
C LYS A 325 1.80 6.29 18.71
N GLN A 326 0.58 6.63 19.15
CA GLN A 326 0.25 7.98 19.63
C GLN A 326 1.12 8.40 20.82
N ARG A 327 1.47 7.46 21.73
CA ARG A 327 2.41 7.73 22.83
C ARG A 327 3.82 8.02 22.33
N SER A 328 4.35 7.23 21.39
CA SER A 328 5.70 7.44 20.86
C SER A 328 5.88 8.75 20.07
N GLU A 329 4.85 9.18 19.34
CA GLU A 329 4.87 10.46 18.61
C GLU A 329 4.75 11.65 19.56
N SER A 330 3.94 11.54 20.62
CA SER A 330 3.82 12.59 21.64
C SER A 330 5.12 12.80 22.44
N THR A 331 5.86 11.74 22.77
CA THR A 331 7.13 11.84 23.51
C THR A 331 8.24 12.52 22.70
N MET A 332 8.24 12.37 21.36
CA MET A 332 9.23 13.03 20.50
C MET A 332 9.03 14.55 20.41
N ILE A 333 7.81 15.06 20.60
CA ILE A 333 7.50 16.50 20.46
C ILE A 333 7.89 17.30 21.73
N TYR A 334 7.95 16.67 22.90
CA TYR A 334 8.27 17.36 24.18
C TYR A 334 9.71 17.19 24.67
N SER A 335 10.60 16.62 23.85
CA SER A 335 12.03 16.51 24.18
C SER A 335 12.78 17.76 23.71
N THR A 336 12.65 18.89 24.44
CA THR A 336 13.58 20.02 24.24
C THR A 336 15.00 19.55 24.56
N PRO A 337 15.98 19.73 23.65
CA PRO A 337 17.34 19.29 23.91
C PRO A 337 17.92 20.08 25.10
N PRO A 338 18.60 19.41 26.04
CA PRO A 338 19.27 20.11 27.14
C PRO A 338 20.35 21.04 26.56
N SER A 339 20.35 22.30 27.00
CA SER A 339 21.33 23.29 26.57
C SER A 339 22.73 22.84 26.96
N THR A 340 23.54 22.46 25.98
CA THR A 340 24.95 22.12 26.19
C THR A 340 25.78 23.39 26.31
N THR A 341 26.15 23.74 27.55
CA THR A 341 27.32 24.59 27.82
C THR A 341 28.60 23.79 27.58
N PRO A 342 29.60 24.32 26.85
CA PRO A 342 30.85 23.61 26.62
C PRO A 342 31.81 23.91 27.78
N ASN A 343 32.24 22.89 28.53
CA ASN A 343 33.52 23.00 29.25
C ASN A 343 34.13 21.66 29.69
N SER A 344 35.46 21.66 29.64
CA SER A 344 36.44 20.71 30.18
C SER A 344 36.67 19.39 29.44
N ARG A 345 37.81 19.36 28.74
CA ARG A 345 38.57 18.17 28.36
C ARG A 345 39.14 17.51 29.62
N SER A 346 39.01 16.19 29.72
CA SER A 346 39.85 15.33 30.55
C SER A 346 40.30 14.10 29.74
N PRO A 347 41.52 13.60 29.93
CA PRO A 347 42.15 12.63 29.04
C PRO A 347 41.74 11.18 29.34
N LEU A 348 41.60 10.37 28.27
CA LEU A 348 41.43 8.92 28.35
C LEU A 348 42.77 8.22 28.66
N PRO A 349 42.77 7.14 29.46
CA PRO A 349 43.92 6.26 29.60
C PRO A 349 43.96 5.19 28.48
N SER A 350 45.18 4.87 28.09
CA SER A 350 45.56 3.80 27.15
C SER A 350 45.26 2.41 27.71
N ILE A 351 44.59 1.56 26.92
CA ILE A 351 44.43 0.13 27.20
C ILE A 351 45.15 -0.66 26.12
N THR A 352 46.20 -1.34 26.53
CA THR A 352 46.95 -2.37 25.80
C THR A 352 46.11 -3.65 25.75
N ARG A 353 45.93 -4.28 24.59
CA ARG A 353 45.33 -5.62 24.50
C ARG A 353 46.21 -6.57 23.69
N THR A 354 46.66 -7.59 24.39
CA THR A 354 47.44 -8.74 23.96
C THR A 354 46.64 -9.65 23.04
N THR A 355 47.31 -10.12 21.99
CA THR A 355 46.86 -11.13 21.02
C THR A 355 46.94 -12.53 21.61
N SER A 356 45.88 -13.32 21.45
CA SER A 356 45.97 -14.79 21.53
C SER A 356 45.13 -15.40 20.42
N THR A 357 45.84 -15.94 19.44
CA THR A 357 45.38 -16.76 18.32
C THR A 357 44.92 -18.14 18.80
N SER A 358 43.74 -18.56 18.35
CA SER A 358 43.39 -19.98 18.28
C SER A 358 42.46 -20.20 17.09
N THR A 359 43.01 -20.79 16.03
CA THR A 359 42.30 -21.36 14.89
C THR A 359 41.57 -22.63 15.31
N PRO A 360 40.35 -22.86 14.78
CA PRO A 360 39.89 -24.20 14.52
C PRO A 360 39.57 -24.39 13.04
N THR A 361 40.05 -25.54 12.56
CA THR A 361 39.87 -26.16 11.26
C THR A 361 38.45 -26.73 11.10
N LEU A 362 38.10 -27.06 9.84
CA LEU A 362 37.01 -27.97 9.38
C LEU A 362 35.61 -27.33 9.28
N THR A 363 34.73 -27.59 8.31
CA THR A 363 34.56 -28.70 7.34
C THR A 363 33.73 -28.21 6.15
N THR A 364 34.05 -28.67 4.94
CA THR A 364 33.21 -28.48 3.74
C THR A 364 31.91 -29.27 3.85
N ILE A 365 30.75 -28.62 3.78
CA ILE A 365 29.45 -29.28 3.62
C ILE A 365 28.94 -29.01 2.20
N THR A 366 28.91 -30.07 1.41
CA THR A 366 28.31 -30.15 0.08
C THR A 366 26.80 -30.26 0.23
N VAL A 367 26.03 -29.33 -0.32
CA VAL A 367 24.57 -29.45 -0.40
C VAL A 367 24.20 -30.13 -1.71
N ALA A 368 23.53 -31.27 -1.57
CA ALA A 368 23.00 -32.08 -2.66
C ALA A 368 21.81 -31.40 -3.33
N THR A 369 21.88 -31.25 -4.65
CA THR A 369 20.73 -30.93 -5.51
C THR A 369 19.88 -32.18 -5.69
N THR A 370 18.66 -32.14 -5.20
CA THR A 370 17.62 -33.13 -5.52
C THR A 370 17.12 -32.89 -6.94
N THR A 371 17.60 -33.68 -7.88
CA THR A 371 17.01 -33.82 -9.22
C THR A 371 15.71 -34.62 -9.12
N SER A 372 14.64 -34.07 -9.70
CA SER A 372 13.38 -34.78 -9.92
C SER A 372 13.25 -35.14 -11.41
N PRO A 373 12.56 -36.24 -11.76
CA PRO A 373 12.74 -36.93 -13.03
C PRO A 373 11.97 -36.27 -14.18
N THR A 374 12.64 -36.21 -15.33
CA THR A 374 12.09 -35.91 -16.65
C THR A 374 11.08 -36.96 -17.08
N THR A 375 9.82 -36.57 -17.21
CA THR A 375 8.83 -37.29 -18.03
C THR A 375 8.75 -36.64 -19.41
N SER A 376 9.17 -37.40 -20.41
CA SER A 376 9.03 -37.11 -21.84
C SER A 376 7.57 -37.22 -22.27
N THR A 377 7.01 -36.14 -22.82
CA THR A 377 5.75 -36.18 -23.59
C THR A 377 5.98 -35.72 -25.01
N THR A 378 5.47 -36.57 -25.89
CA THR A 378 5.53 -36.63 -27.34
C THR A 378 4.97 -35.38 -28.01
N THR A 379 5.76 -34.82 -28.94
CA THR A 379 5.36 -33.74 -29.86
C THR A 379 4.38 -34.24 -30.91
N SER A 380 3.28 -33.51 -31.11
CA SER A 380 2.44 -33.56 -32.32
C SER A 380 2.36 -32.14 -32.92
N PRO A 381 2.25 -32.01 -34.25
CA PRO A 381 2.46 -30.73 -34.93
C PRO A 381 1.22 -29.83 -34.83
N VAL A 382 1.42 -28.59 -34.38
CA VAL A 382 0.39 -27.54 -34.45
C VAL A 382 0.50 -26.84 -35.80
N THR A 383 -0.60 -26.91 -36.55
CA THR A 383 -0.84 -26.25 -37.82
C THR A 383 -0.89 -24.73 -37.64
N THR A 384 -0.04 -24.02 -38.36
CA THR A 384 -0.01 -22.56 -38.43
C THR A 384 -1.25 -22.06 -39.17
N ALA A 385 -2.18 -21.43 -38.46
CA ALA A 385 -3.26 -20.65 -39.08
C ALA A 385 -2.88 -19.17 -39.00
N SER A 386 -2.50 -18.62 -40.15
CA SER A 386 -2.32 -17.18 -40.34
C SER A 386 -3.70 -16.53 -40.43
N ILE A 387 -4.03 -15.65 -39.49
CA ILE A 387 -5.21 -14.77 -39.59
C ILE A 387 -4.69 -13.38 -39.93
N GLU A 388 -4.82 -13.00 -41.21
CA GLU A 388 -4.67 -11.63 -41.67
C GLU A 388 -5.91 -10.83 -41.26
N TYR A 389 -5.72 -9.78 -40.44
CA TYR A 389 -6.74 -8.76 -40.23
C TYR A 389 -6.45 -7.57 -41.15
N SER A 390 -7.26 -7.45 -42.20
CA SER A 390 -7.41 -6.24 -43.00
C SER A 390 -8.28 -5.23 -42.23
N PHE A 391 -7.75 -4.05 -41.95
CA PHE A 391 -8.54 -2.93 -41.43
C PHE A 391 -9.13 -2.16 -42.61
N ASP A 392 -10.46 -2.26 -42.76
CA ASP A 392 -11.24 -1.42 -43.66
C ASP A 392 -11.42 -0.05 -42.99
N SER A 393 -10.70 0.94 -43.49
CA SER A 393 -10.81 2.34 -43.09
C SER A 393 -11.82 3.03 -44.00
N ASP A 394 -13.11 2.92 -43.68
CA ASP A 394 -14.16 3.82 -44.19
C ASP A 394 -15.45 3.61 -43.39
N GLN A 395 -15.70 4.49 -42.41
CA GLN A 395 -17.04 4.93 -41.97
C GLN A 395 -16.93 5.79 -40.70
N ILE A 396 -16.65 7.08 -40.85
CA ILE A 396 -17.27 8.14 -40.05
C ILE A 396 -17.42 9.37 -40.97
N ALA A 397 -18.68 9.65 -41.34
CA ALA A 397 -19.16 10.94 -41.81
C ALA A 397 -20.07 11.52 -40.72
#